data_AF-A0A1P8QYL2-F1
#
_entry.id   AF-A0A1P8QYL2-F1
#
_cell.length_a   1.000
_cell.length_b   1.000
_cell.length_c   1.000
_cell.angle_alpha   90.00
_cell.angle_beta   90.00
_cell.angle_gamma   90.00
#
_symmetry.space_group_name_H-M   'P 1'
#
loop_
_entity.id
_entity.type
_entity.pdbx_description
1 polymer ?
#
loop_
_entity_poly.entity_id
_entity_poly.type
_entity_poly.pdbx_seq_one_letter_code
_entity_poly.pdbx_strand_id
1 'polypeptide(L)'
;MKSAGPFGEGAPSPAPAPASPTGTQPHARPLAGAGLSSPPIAQVAGEAATAAALMEVTEMLESARAEGRMIQRLDLDSIDQDHLVRDRMESDAEEMAVLVESLRARGQQTPIEVVAIGDRFGLISGWRRLTALRRLHAETGEARFATALAILRRPDSASDAYVAMVEENEIRVGLSYFERARIVDRSVAQGVFDSDSAALRTLFASASRAKRSKIGSFLPVVRRLEPHLRFPVSLNERVGLRLSRALEDPGFAHALPKALAQGERPDAEAERALLTRLLDARETPRPGKTDGKTDGKSPGKEPVSGPAGDARVVSPRPGLTLRLRGQGAARRCELSGPALDDDLLRDLEAWLKGR
;
A
#
# COMPACT_ATOMS: atom_id res chain seq x y z
N MET A 1 49.10 -46.81 -38.09
CA MET A 1 49.12 -45.59 -38.95
C MET A 1 49.25 -44.39 -38.02
N LYS A 2 50.32 -43.57 -38.05
CA LYS A 2 50.61 -42.46 -39.02
C LYS A 2 49.43 -41.47 -39.07
N SER A 3 49.53 -40.15 -38.94
CA SER A 3 50.64 -39.18 -39.12
C SER A 3 50.10 -37.76 -38.82
N ALA A 4 50.79 -36.97 -37.98
CA ALA A 4 51.43 -35.65 -38.23
C ALA A 4 50.57 -34.35 -38.21
N GLY A 5 51.11 -33.30 -37.55
CA GLY A 5 50.60 -31.91 -37.42
C GLY A 5 50.81 -31.05 -38.69
N PRO A 6 51.11 -29.71 -38.64
CA PRO A 6 51.60 -28.85 -37.53
C PRO A 6 51.11 -27.35 -37.53
N PHE A 7 51.73 -26.53 -36.64
CA PHE A 7 51.97 -25.05 -36.66
C PHE A 7 51.06 -24.04 -35.91
N GLY A 8 51.73 -23.09 -35.23
CA GLY A 8 51.23 -21.78 -34.79
C GLY A 8 51.33 -21.54 -33.27
N GLU A 9 52.49 -21.28 -32.64
CA GLU A 9 53.24 -20.01 -32.59
C GLU A 9 52.70 -19.00 -31.54
N GLY A 10 53.50 -18.80 -30.47
CA GLY A 10 53.76 -17.54 -29.75
C GLY A 10 52.62 -16.71 -29.13
N ALA A 11 52.59 -16.64 -27.80
CA ALA A 11 52.29 -15.38 -27.10
C ALA A 11 52.97 -15.33 -25.71
N PRO A 12 53.68 -14.24 -25.37
CA PRO A 12 54.59 -14.15 -24.23
C PRO A 12 53.93 -13.69 -22.90
N SER A 13 54.65 -13.98 -21.82
CA SER A 13 54.43 -13.56 -20.42
C SER A 13 54.17 -12.05 -20.28
N PRO A 14 53.27 -11.59 -19.36
CA PRO A 14 52.95 -10.18 -19.22
C PRO A 14 54.11 -9.36 -18.65
N ALA A 15 54.41 -8.26 -19.34
CA ALA A 15 55.43 -7.28 -18.99
C ALA A 15 55.05 -6.42 -17.77
N PRO A 16 56.04 -5.95 -16.98
CA PRO A 16 55.82 -5.08 -15.83
C PRO A 16 55.52 -3.62 -16.23
N ALA A 17 54.78 -2.95 -15.35
CA ALA A 17 54.32 -1.56 -15.46
C ALA A 17 55.47 -0.53 -15.57
N PRO A 18 55.24 0.64 -16.20
CA PRO A 18 56.29 1.61 -16.52
C PRO A 18 56.80 2.38 -15.29
N ALA A 19 58.11 2.58 -15.28
CA ALA A 19 58.86 3.34 -14.29
C ALA A 19 58.51 4.84 -14.30
N SER A 20 58.33 5.42 -13.11
CA SER A 20 58.33 6.87 -12.90
C SER A 20 59.75 7.44 -12.98
N PRO A 21 59.92 8.70 -13.42
CA PRO A 21 61.22 9.28 -13.70
C PRO A 21 62.01 9.59 -12.42
N THR A 22 63.31 9.35 -12.51
CA THR A 22 64.36 9.58 -11.52
C THR A 22 64.39 11.05 -11.08
N GLY A 23 63.92 11.33 -9.87
CA GLY A 23 64.09 12.60 -9.18
C GLY A 23 65.14 12.46 -8.09
N THR A 24 66.24 13.21 -8.25
CA THR A 24 67.38 13.43 -7.35
C THR A 24 67.06 13.28 -5.86
N GLN A 25 67.71 12.33 -5.18
CA GLN A 25 67.75 12.28 -3.72
C GLN A 25 68.65 13.40 -3.18
N PRO A 26 68.16 14.31 -2.32
CA PRO A 26 69.07 15.07 -1.48
C PRO A 26 69.55 14.15 -0.35
N HIS A 27 70.86 13.95 -0.26
CA HIS A 27 71.50 13.29 0.88
C HIS A 27 71.17 14.07 2.17
N ALA A 28 70.17 13.63 2.91
CA ALA A 28 69.90 14.11 4.27
C ALA A 28 70.81 13.36 5.24
N ARG A 29 71.84 14.06 5.72
CA ARG A 29 72.66 13.68 6.87
C ARG A 29 71.75 13.55 8.10
N PRO A 30 71.84 12.51 8.94
CA PRO A 30 71.03 12.44 10.15
C PRO A 30 71.62 13.41 11.17
N LEU A 31 71.03 14.60 11.29
CA LEU A 31 71.28 15.45 12.45
C LEU A 31 70.39 14.95 13.58
N ALA A 32 71.01 14.25 14.53
CA ALA A 32 70.42 14.06 15.84
C ALA A 32 70.26 15.41 16.54
N GLY A 33 69.05 15.69 17.03
CA GLY A 33 68.79 16.72 18.04
C GLY A 33 68.11 18.00 17.55
N ALA A 34 66.78 18.04 17.64
CA ALA A 34 66.00 19.13 18.24
C ALA A 34 64.52 18.75 18.12
N GLY A 35 63.79 18.72 19.24
CA GLY A 35 62.34 18.57 19.21
C GLY A 35 61.74 19.72 18.42
N LEU A 36 61.25 19.42 17.21
CA LEU A 36 60.59 20.42 16.38
C LEU A 36 59.15 20.54 16.90
N SER A 37 58.94 21.40 17.91
CA SER A 37 57.60 21.91 18.17
C SER A 37 57.18 22.65 16.90
N SER A 38 56.09 22.23 16.27
CA SER A 38 55.51 22.95 15.13
C SER A 38 55.43 24.45 15.46
N PRO A 39 55.83 25.35 14.55
CA PRO A 39 55.74 26.78 14.81
C PRO A 39 54.29 27.16 15.15
N PRO A 40 54.05 28.12 16.08
CA PRO A 40 52.72 28.38 16.64
C PRO A 40 51.61 28.58 15.60
N ILE A 41 51.92 29.22 14.47
CA ILE A 41 50.97 29.44 13.37
C ILE A 41 50.61 28.14 12.66
N ALA A 42 51.58 27.23 12.45
CA ALA A 42 51.31 25.92 11.85
C ALA A 42 50.49 25.03 12.78
N GLN A 43 50.68 25.17 14.10
CA GLN A 43 49.86 24.50 15.10
C GLN A 43 48.42 25.04 15.09
N VAL A 44 48.23 26.36 15.13
CA VAL A 44 46.90 27.00 15.05
C VAL A 44 46.20 26.71 13.72
N ALA A 45 46.93 26.71 12.61
CA ALA A 45 46.38 26.34 11.30
C ALA A 45 45.97 24.86 11.24
N GLY A 46 46.76 23.97 11.85
CA GLY A 46 46.42 22.55 11.99
C GLY A 46 45.20 22.32 12.88
N GLU A 47 45.11 23.00 14.02
CA GLU A 47 43.95 22.97 14.92
C GLU A 47 42.69 23.54 14.26
N ALA A 48 42.81 24.64 13.51
CA ALA A 48 41.70 25.22 12.76
C ALA A 48 41.22 24.30 11.61
N ALA A 49 42.16 23.68 10.87
CA ALA A 49 41.83 22.75 9.80
C ALA A 49 41.17 21.47 10.32
N THR A 50 41.65 20.93 11.46
CA THR A 50 41.04 19.76 12.10
C THR A 50 39.66 20.07 12.67
N ALA A 51 39.47 21.25 13.28
CA ALA A 51 38.15 21.69 13.73
C ALA A 51 37.17 21.87 12.56
N ALA A 52 37.59 22.49 11.45
CA ALA A 52 36.76 22.65 10.26
C ALA A 52 36.37 21.31 9.64
N ALA A 53 37.32 20.37 9.51
CA ALA A 53 37.04 19.03 9.01
C ALA A 53 36.07 18.25 9.93
N LEU A 54 36.20 18.40 11.26
CA LEU A 54 35.29 17.76 12.21
C LEU A 54 33.87 18.34 12.11
N MET A 55 33.73 19.66 11.92
CA MET A 55 32.43 20.31 11.69
C MET A 55 31.77 19.79 10.42
N GLU A 56 32.51 19.69 9.31
CA GLU A 56 32.00 19.18 8.03
C GLU A 56 31.52 17.73 8.14
N VAL A 57 32.29 16.86 8.80
CA VAL A 57 31.90 15.47 9.04
C VAL A 57 30.66 15.39 9.96
N THR A 58 30.58 16.25 10.97
CA THR A 58 29.43 16.30 11.88
C THR A 58 28.17 16.70 11.13
N GLU A 59 28.23 17.76 10.32
CA GLU A 59 27.10 18.22 9.49
C GLU A 59 26.66 17.15 8.49
N MET A 60 27.61 16.44 7.87
CA MET A 60 27.32 15.34 6.97
C MET A 60 26.61 14.18 7.68
N LEU A 61 27.06 13.81 8.89
CA LEU A 61 26.42 12.76 9.70
C LEU A 61 25.02 13.18 10.17
N GLU A 62 24.84 14.44 10.56
CA GLU A 62 23.54 14.99 10.93
C GLU A 62 22.56 15.00 9.75
N SER A 63 23.01 15.44 8.57
CA SER A 63 22.23 15.36 7.31
C SER A 63 21.89 13.91 6.95
N ALA A 64 22.86 12.99 6.99
CA ALA A 64 22.62 11.58 6.69
C ALA A 64 21.61 10.94 7.66
N ARG A 65 21.66 11.33 8.95
CA ARG A 65 20.68 10.92 9.95
C ARG A 65 19.31 11.54 9.69
N ALA A 66 19.27 12.83 9.37
CA ALA A 66 18.06 13.60 9.08
C ALA A 66 17.31 13.05 7.86
N GLU A 67 18.04 12.70 6.80
CA GLU A 67 17.50 12.21 5.54
C GLU A 67 17.17 10.70 5.57
N GLY A 68 17.33 10.03 6.71
CA GLY A 68 17.05 8.60 6.84
C GLY A 68 18.00 7.70 6.04
N ARG A 69 19.22 8.17 5.75
CA ARG A 69 20.27 7.40 5.07
C ARG A 69 21.08 6.52 6.02
N MET A 70 20.78 6.56 7.32
CA MET A 70 21.46 5.81 8.36
C MET A 70 20.53 4.82 9.07
N ILE A 71 21.03 3.60 9.27
CA ILE A 71 20.42 2.62 10.16
C ILE A 71 20.93 2.87 11.58
N GLN A 72 20.01 2.99 12.52
CA GLN A 72 20.27 3.26 13.94
C GLN A 72 19.83 2.07 14.79
N ARG A 73 20.45 1.89 15.96
CA ARG A 73 19.94 0.98 17.00
C ARG A 73 19.05 1.77 17.94
N LEU A 74 17.81 1.34 18.12
CA LEU A 74 16.83 1.94 19.02
C LEU A 74 16.37 0.92 20.06
N ASP A 75 16.20 1.36 21.30
CA ASP A 75 15.65 0.51 22.36
C ASP A 75 14.21 0.15 22.04
N LEU A 76 13.82 -1.11 22.28
CA LEU A 76 12.46 -1.56 22.00
C LEU A 76 11.43 -0.72 22.75
N ASP A 77 11.71 -0.29 23.98
CA ASP A 77 10.76 0.46 24.81
C ASP A 77 10.57 1.92 24.35
N SER A 78 11.53 2.46 23.59
CA SER A 78 11.39 3.77 22.95
C SER A 78 10.45 3.75 21.75
N ILE A 79 10.11 2.56 21.22
CA ILE A 79 9.31 2.40 20.00
C ILE A 79 7.84 2.15 20.35
N ASP A 80 6.99 3.11 20.02
CA ASP A 80 5.55 2.97 20.01
C ASP A 80 5.11 2.15 18.77
N GLN A 81 4.69 0.91 19.01
CA GLN A 81 4.19 0.02 17.98
C GLN A 81 2.79 0.41 17.48
N ASP A 82 2.02 1.13 18.29
CA ASP A 82 0.61 1.47 18.06
C ASP A 82 0.46 2.88 17.45
N HIS A 83 1.57 3.62 17.27
CA HIS A 83 1.61 4.98 16.70
C HIS A 83 0.83 5.11 15.37
N LEU A 84 1.09 4.20 14.45
CA LEU A 84 0.26 4.00 13.28
C LEU A 84 -0.59 2.79 13.59
N VAL A 85 -1.90 3.01 13.69
CA VAL A 85 -2.83 1.90 13.83
C VAL A 85 -2.66 1.08 12.56
N ARG A 86 -2.06 -0.10 12.71
CA ARG A 86 -1.88 -1.09 11.65
C ARG A 86 -2.80 -2.26 11.89
N ASP A 87 -2.98 -3.02 10.82
CA ASP A 87 -3.81 -4.21 10.85
C ASP A 87 -3.31 -5.17 11.96
N ARG A 88 -4.15 -5.42 12.97
CA ARG A 88 -3.92 -6.47 13.98
C ARG A 88 -4.32 -7.84 13.43
N MET A 89 -4.17 -8.05 12.13
CA MET A 89 -4.69 -9.23 11.48
C MET A 89 -3.64 -10.32 11.43
N GLU A 90 -3.98 -11.38 12.16
CA GLU A 90 -3.39 -12.72 12.18
C GLU A 90 -2.08 -12.80 11.41
N SER A 91 -0.99 -12.49 12.13
CA SER A 91 0.24 -13.15 11.76
C SER A 91 -0.04 -14.64 11.82
N ASP A 92 0.04 -15.30 10.67
CA ASP A 92 0.11 -16.75 10.63
C ASP A 92 1.13 -17.19 11.68
N ALA A 93 0.66 -17.94 12.67
CA ALA A 93 1.45 -18.30 13.83
C ALA A 93 2.69 -19.10 13.40
N GLU A 94 2.56 -19.87 12.32
CA GLU A 94 3.67 -20.62 11.72
C GLU A 94 4.70 -19.68 11.10
N GLU A 95 4.28 -18.73 10.28
CA GLU A 95 5.21 -17.76 9.69
C GLU A 95 5.88 -16.86 10.76
N MET A 96 5.19 -16.55 11.86
CA MET A 96 5.77 -15.82 12.98
C MET A 96 6.85 -16.65 13.67
N ALA A 97 6.60 -17.95 13.90
CA ALA A 97 7.58 -18.85 14.47
C ALA A 97 8.83 -18.96 13.60
N VAL A 98 8.66 -19.05 12.28
CA VAL A 98 9.78 -19.03 11.31
C VAL A 98 10.58 -17.73 11.40
N LEU A 99 9.91 -16.58 11.50
CA LEU A 99 10.57 -15.28 11.64
C LEU A 99 11.36 -15.18 12.95
N VAL A 100 10.77 -15.63 14.07
CA VAL A 100 11.41 -15.67 15.38
C VAL A 100 12.68 -16.51 15.33
N GLU A 101 12.63 -17.71 14.74
CA GLU A 101 13.80 -18.58 14.65
C GLU A 101 14.89 -18.00 13.74
N SER A 102 14.51 -17.39 12.63
CA SER A 102 15.44 -16.66 11.75
C SER A 102 16.16 -15.53 12.49
N LEU A 103 15.43 -14.75 13.30
CA LEU A 103 16.01 -13.67 14.12
C LEU A 103 16.88 -14.20 15.26
N ARG A 104 16.52 -15.34 15.86
CA ARG A 104 17.32 -16.01 16.89
C ARG A 104 18.68 -16.46 16.34
N ALA A 105 18.67 -17.07 15.16
CA ALA A 105 19.87 -17.62 14.51
C ALA A 105 20.78 -16.54 13.91
N ARG A 106 20.23 -15.55 13.20
CA ARG A 106 21.00 -14.59 12.38
C ARG A 106 20.85 -13.12 12.78
N GLY A 107 20.06 -12.83 13.81
CA GLY A 107 19.72 -11.46 14.19
C GLY A 107 18.88 -10.73 13.14
N GLN A 108 18.65 -9.44 13.39
CA GLN A 108 17.93 -8.59 12.47
C GLN A 108 18.77 -8.22 11.24
N GLN A 109 18.31 -8.62 10.06
CA GLN A 109 18.96 -8.30 8.78
C GLN A 109 18.34 -7.07 8.10
N THR A 110 17.02 -6.92 8.19
CA THR A 110 16.29 -5.79 7.59
C THR A 110 15.85 -4.82 8.69
N PRO A 111 16.16 -3.52 8.58
CA PRO A 111 15.72 -2.54 9.56
C PRO A 111 14.20 -2.38 9.58
N ILE A 112 13.67 -1.89 10.70
CA ILE A 112 12.31 -1.35 10.77
C ILE A 112 12.34 0.12 10.31
N GLU A 113 11.19 0.70 10.04
CA GLU A 113 11.11 2.14 9.77
C GLU A 113 10.30 2.82 10.86
N VAL A 114 10.75 3.99 11.29
CA VAL A 114 10.14 4.75 12.39
C VAL A 114 10.09 6.25 12.08
N VAL A 115 9.21 6.99 12.75
CA VAL A 115 9.18 8.46 12.79
C VAL A 115 9.45 8.93 14.22
N ALA A 116 10.03 10.11 14.41
CA ALA A 116 10.21 10.69 15.74
C ALA A 116 8.89 11.30 16.26
N ILE A 117 8.56 11.08 17.53
CA ILE A 117 7.39 11.63 18.24
C ILE A 117 7.88 12.15 19.59
N GLY A 118 8.36 13.40 19.63
CA GLY A 118 9.07 13.92 20.80
C GLY A 118 10.29 13.04 21.10
N ASP A 119 10.35 12.48 22.31
CA ASP A 119 11.47 11.64 22.78
C ASP A 119 11.30 10.14 22.44
N ARG A 120 10.22 9.76 21.73
CA ARG A 120 9.92 8.37 21.35
C ARG A 120 9.86 8.20 19.83
N PHE A 121 9.75 6.96 19.39
CA PHE A 121 9.68 6.61 17.98
C PHE A 121 8.37 5.91 17.64
N GLY A 122 7.66 6.38 16.62
CA GLY A 122 6.49 5.73 16.07
C GLY A 122 6.83 4.74 14.98
N LEU A 123 6.36 3.50 15.07
CA LEU A 123 6.62 2.50 14.06
C LEU A 123 5.90 2.79 12.73
N ILE A 124 6.63 2.90 11.60
CA ILE A 124 6.13 3.03 10.22
C ILE A 124 6.10 1.68 9.46
N SER A 125 7.06 0.79 9.72
CA SER A 125 7.18 -0.49 9.00
C SER A 125 7.94 -1.51 9.84
N GLY A 126 7.65 -2.81 9.64
CA GLY A 126 8.35 -3.90 10.33
C GLY A 126 7.71 -4.38 11.63
N TRP A 127 6.38 -4.29 11.77
CA TRP A 127 5.65 -4.71 12.98
C TRP A 127 5.90 -6.16 13.40
N ARG A 128 5.88 -7.10 12.45
CA ARG A 128 6.16 -8.52 12.75
C ARG A 128 7.56 -8.71 13.32
N ARG A 129 8.52 -7.94 12.83
CA ARG A 129 9.90 -7.97 13.29
C ARG A 129 10.05 -7.38 14.68
N LEU A 130 9.43 -6.22 14.93
CA LEU A 130 9.39 -5.62 16.27
C LEU A 130 8.75 -6.58 17.29
N THR A 131 7.63 -7.20 16.91
CA THR A 131 6.92 -8.18 17.75
C THR A 131 7.79 -9.40 18.04
N ALA A 132 8.46 -9.96 17.03
CA ALA A 132 9.35 -11.10 17.19
C ALA A 132 10.58 -10.76 18.07
N LEU A 133 11.16 -9.57 17.92
CA LEU A 133 12.25 -9.09 18.79
C LEU A 133 11.78 -8.92 20.24
N ARG A 134 10.60 -8.35 20.48
CA ARG A 134 10.01 -8.23 21.83
C ARG A 134 9.78 -9.61 22.46
N ARG A 135 9.26 -10.58 21.70
CA ARG A 135 9.08 -11.97 22.18
C ARG A 135 10.42 -12.59 22.56
N LEU A 136 11.42 -12.51 21.67
CA LEU A 136 12.76 -13.03 21.94
C LEU A 136 13.40 -12.38 23.17
N HIS A 137 13.28 -11.07 23.32
CA HIS A 137 13.83 -10.38 24.49
C HIS A 137 13.12 -10.79 25.78
N ALA A 138 11.79 -10.96 25.76
CA ALA A 138 11.03 -11.44 26.91
C ALA A 138 11.36 -12.90 27.26
N GLU A 139 11.62 -13.76 26.26
CA GLU A 139 11.98 -15.17 26.46
C GLU A 139 13.41 -15.36 26.97
N THR A 140 14.39 -14.62 26.43
CA THR A 140 15.81 -14.89 26.69
C THR A 140 16.50 -13.85 27.57
N GLY A 141 15.97 -12.62 27.67
CA GLY A 141 16.59 -11.51 28.39
C GLY A 141 17.87 -10.96 27.74
N GLU A 142 18.24 -11.43 26.55
CA GLU A 142 19.52 -11.04 25.92
C GLU A 142 19.50 -9.59 25.41
N ALA A 143 20.58 -8.85 25.67
CA ALA A 143 20.73 -7.45 25.27
C ALA A 143 20.67 -7.24 23.74
N ARG A 144 21.08 -8.23 22.94
CA ARG A 144 21.00 -8.14 21.47
C ARG A 144 19.56 -8.09 20.94
N PHE A 145 18.58 -8.55 21.72
CA PHE A 145 17.16 -8.46 21.39
C PHE A 145 16.48 -7.27 22.07
N ALA A 146 17.16 -6.53 22.95
CA ALA A 146 16.63 -5.32 23.60
C ALA A 146 16.56 -4.10 22.66
N THR A 147 17.20 -4.18 21.48
CA THR A 147 17.24 -3.11 20.49
C THR A 147 16.78 -3.59 19.11
N ALA A 148 16.28 -2.66 18.29
CA ALA A 148 15.96 -2.86 16.89
C ALA A 148 16.81 -1.95 16.00
N LEU A 149 17.29 -2.49 14.87
CA LEU A 149 17.82 -1.71 13.76
C LEU A 149 16.67 -0.98 13.08
N ALA A 150 16.74 0.34 12.99
CA ALA A 150 15.69 1.20 12.49
C ALA A 150 16.22 2.29 11.56
N ILE A 151 15.42 2.63 10.55
CA ILE A 151 15.61 3.82 9.71
C ILE A 151 14.64 4.89 10.20
N LEU A 152 15.16 6.05 10.56
CA LEU A 152 14.34 7.21 10.90
C LEU A 152 13.87 7.87 9.61
N ARG A 153 12.56 7.83 9.36
CA ARG A 153 11.93 8.61 8.30
C ARG A 153 11.54 9.97 8.86
N ARG A 154 11.83 11.01 8.10
CA ARG A 154 11.27 12.34 8.28
C ARG A 154 10.32 12.61 7.13
N PRO A 155 9.05 12.20 7.25
CA PRO A 155 8.04 12.75 6.37
C PRO A 155 7.85 14.23 6.77
N ASP A 156 7.87 15.15 5.80
CA ASP A 156 7.72 16.60 6.07
C ASP A 156 6.38 16.92 6.77
N SER A 157 5.41 16.01 6.64
CA SER A 157 4.14 16.00 7.35
C SER A 157 3.68 14.58 7.71
N ALA A 158 2.77 14.43 8.68
CA ALA A 158 2.12 13.14 8.96
C ALA A 158 1.47 12.52 7.69
N SER A 159 0.99 13.36 6.76
CA SER A 159 0.46 12.93 5.46
C SER A 159 1.51 12.18 4.63
N ASP A 160 2.75 12.68 4.56
CA ASP A 160 3.80 12.06 3.74
C ASP A 160 4.23 10.69 4.31
N ALA A 161 4.10 10.49 5.62
CA ALA A 161 4.34 9.20 6.27
C ALA A 161 3.35 8.14 5.78
N TYR A 162 2.07 8.53 5.69
CA TYR A 162 1.00 7.68 5.21
C TYR A 162 1.12 7.40 3.70
N VAL A 163 1.52 8.40 2.91
CA VAL A 163 1.78 8.23 1.47
C VAL A 163 2.90 7.20 1.25
N ALA A 164 4.06 7.37 1.89
CA ALA A 164 5.18 6.44 1.74
C ALA A 164 4.81 5.01 2.17
N MET A 165 4.03 4.86 3.26
CA MET A 165 3.52 3.57 3.71
C MET A 165 2.59 2.91 2.68
N VAL A 166 1.70 3.70 2.05
CA VAL A 166 0.79 3.19 1.03
C VAL A 166 1.56 2.82 -0.23
N GLU A 167 2.45 3.68 -0.71
CA GLU A 167 3.20 3.48 -1.96
C GLU A 167 4.10 2.24 -1.92
N GLU A 168 4.83 2.01 -0.83
CA GLU A 168 5.66 0.80 -0.67
C GLU A 168 4.80 -0.49 -0.70
N ASN A 169 3.64 -0.46 -0.03
CA ASN A 169 2.73 -1.62 0.02
C ASN A 169 2.01 -1.86 -1.31
N GLU A 170 1.70 -0.81 -2.07
CA GLU A 170 1.16 -0.91 -3.44
C GLU A 170 2.13 -1.63 -4.39
N ILE A 171 3.43 -1.36 -4.25
CA ILE A 171 4.47 -1.86 -5.15
C ILE A 171 4.85 -3.31 -4.80
N ARG A 172 4.88 -3.65 -3.51
CA ARG A 172 5.48 -4.91 -3.06
C ARG A 172 4.53 -6.11 -3.02
N VAL A 173 3.29 -5.93 -2.55
CA VAL A 173 2.31 -7.04 -2.34
C VAL A 173 0.89 -6.67 -2.80
N GLY A 174 0.57 -5.38 -2.89
CA GLY A 174 -0.72 -4.88 -3.38
C GLY A 174 -1.83 -4.96 -2.34
N LEU A 175 -2.17 -3.82 -1.71
CA LEU A 175 -3.26 -3.74 -0.74
C LEU A 175 -4.62 -4.05 -1.38
N SER A 176 -5.48 -4.75 -0.64
CA SER A 176 -6.90 -4.95 -0.98
C SER A 176 -7.67 -3.62 -0.92
N TYR A 177 -8.84 -3.56 -1.57
CA TYR A 177 -9.70 -2.36 -1.50
C TYR A 177 -10.17 -2.04 -0.08
N PHE A 178 -10.38 -3.06 0.76
CA PHE A 178 -10.73 -2.87 2.15
C PHE A 178 -9.60 -2.18 2.91
N GLU A 179 -8.36 -2.69 2.80
CA GLU A 179 -7.20 -2.10 3.46
C GLU A 179 -6.96 -0.66 3.03
N ARG A 180 -7.07 -0.38 1.73
CA ARG A 180 -6.95 0.99 1.19
C ARG A 180 -7.98 1.94 1.80
N ALA A 181 -9.25 1.52 1.85
CA ALA A 181 -10.31 2.33 2.42
C ALA A 181 -10.14 2.52 3.94
N ARG A 182 -9.59 1.53 4.63
CA ARG A 182 -9.29 1.63 6.05
C ARG A 182 -8.17 2.61 6.36
N ILE A 183 -7.11 2.65 5.54
CA ILE A 183 -6.05 3.64 5.67
C ILE A 183 -6.64 5.06 5.51
N VAL A 184 -7.54 5.25 4.53
CA VAL A 184 -8.27 6.52 4.35
C VAL A 184 -9.06 6.86 5.60
N ASP A 185 -9.91 5.95 6.08
CA ASP A 185 -10.75 6.19 7.25
C ASP A 185 -9.94 6.57 8.49
N ARG A 186 -8.85 5.83 8.77
CA ARG A 186 -7.99 6.09 9.92
C ARG A 186 -7.20 7.38 9.81
N SER A 187 -6.68 7.69 8.63
CA SER A 187 -5.95 8.94 8.42
C SER A 187 -6.83 10.16 8.64
N VAL A 188 -8.12 10.09 8.30
CA VAL A 188 -9.10 11.14 8.59
C VAL A 188 -9.47 11.15 10.07
N ALA A 189 -9.75 9.99 10.67
CA ALA A 189 -10.11 9.89 12.09
C ALA A 189 -9.03 10.42 13.05
N GLN A 190 -7.77 10.36 12.62
CA GLN A 190 -6.61 10.89 13.36
C GLN A 190 -6.30 12.36 13.04
N GLY A 191 -7.08 13.02 12.17
CA GLY A 191 -6.84 14.41 11.78
C GLY A 191 -5.65 14.63 10.85
N VAL A 192 -5.12 13.58 10.21
CA VAL A 192 -4.05 13.72 9.20
C VAL A 192 -4.60 14.37 7.93
N PHE A 193 -5.86 14.09 7.60
CA PHE A 193 -6.58 14.72 6.49
C PHE A 193 -7.96 15.20 6.94
N ASP A 194 -8.38 16.36 6.44
CA ASP A 194 -9.67 16.98 6.79
C ASP A 194 -10.88 16.22 6.24
N SER A 195 -10.69 15.37 5.22
CA SER A 195 -11.79 14.63 4.59
C SER A 195 -11.32 13.38 3.86
N ASP A 196 -12.25 12.42 3.70
CA ASP A 196 -12.06 11.22 2.89
C ASP A 196 -11.59 11.54 1.46
N SER A 197 -12.12 12.62 0.88
CA SER A 197 -11.75 13.06 -0.47
C SER A 197 -10.34 13.62 -0.55
N ALA A 198 -9.87 14.32 0.50
CA ALA A 198 -8.48 14.77 0.57
C ALA A 198 -7.53 13.57 0.71
N ALA A 199 -7.80 12.69 1.67
CA ALA A 199 -7.03 11.47 1.90
C ALA A 199 -6.93 10.60 0.63
N LEU A 200 -8.05 10.34 -0.06
CA LEU A 200 -8.05 9.56 -1.31
C LEU A 200 -7.19 10.17 -2.41
N ARG A 201 -7.18 11.50 -2.56
CA ARG A 201 -6.37 12.18 -3.58
C ARG A 201 -4.89 12.15 -3.25
N THR A 202 -4.53 12.34 -1.99
CA THR A 202 -3.14 12.40 -1.55
C THR A 202 -2.52 11.00 -1.45
N LEU A 203 -3.16 10.08 -0.72
CA LEU A 203 -2.65 8.71 -0.51
C LEU A 203 -2.59 7.87 -1.78
N PHE A 204 -3.46 8.16 -2.75
CA PHE A 204 -3.52 7.45 -4.03
C PHE A 204 -3.40 8.43 -5.20
N ALA A 205 -2.44 9.36 -5.13
CA ALA A 205 -2.20 10.38 -6.15
C ALA A 205 -1.92 9.75 -7.53
N SER A 206 -1.11 8.68 -7.56
CA SER A 206 -0.77 7.91 -8.77
C SER A 206 -1.92 7.06 -9.33
N ALA A 207 -2.98 6.81 -8.54
CA ALA A 207 -4.12 6.01 -8.97
C ALA A 207 -5.06 6.79 -9.91
N SER A 208 -5.79 6.09 -10.77
CA SER A 208 -6.83 6.74 -11.60
C SER A 208 -8.02 7.23 -10.75
N ARG A 209 -8.78 8.20 -11.28
CA ARG A 209 -10.03 8.68 -10.64
C ARG A 209 -11.00 7.52 -10.36
N ALA A 210 -11.11 6.57 -11.30
CA ALA A 210 -11.96 5.39 -11.15
C ALA A 210 -11.49 4.49 -10.00
N LYS A 211 -10.18 4.24 -9.88
CA LYS A 211 -9.61 3.46 -8.77
C LYS A 211 -9.84 4.15 -7.42
N ARG A 212 -9.63 5.47 -7.34
CA ARG A 212 -9.94 6.25 -6.11
C ARG A 212 -11.41 6.19 -5.72
N SER A 213 -12.33 6.36 -6.68
CA SER A 213 -13.78 6.24 -6.43
C SER A 213 -14.14 4.85 -5.89
N LYS A 214 -13.53 3.81 -6.48
CA LYS A 214 -13.73 2.43 -6.03
C LYS A 214 -13.20 2.20 -4.61
N ILE A 215 -12.03 2.73 -4.25
CA ILE A 215 -11.52 2.69 -2.87
C ILE A 215 -12.51 3.39 -1.93
N GLY A 216 -12.97 4.59 -2.29
CA GLY A 216 -13.95 5.33 -1.50
C GLY A 216 -15.25 4.56 -1.25
N SER A 217 -15.71 3.74 -2.20
CA SER A 217 -16.90 2.91 -2.00
C SER A 217 -16.76 1.86 -0.88
N PHE A 218 -15.55 1.54 -0.43
CA PHE A 218 -15.35 0.61 0.69
C PHE A 218 -15.40 1.29 2.07
N LEU A 219 -15.43 2.63 2.15
CA LEU A 219 -15.48 3.34 3.43
C LEU A 219 -16.68 2.96 4.33
N PRO A 220 -17.92 2.81 3.81
CA PRO A 220 -19.04 2.34 4.64
C PRO A 220 -18.83 0.91 5.17
N VAL A 221 -18.16 0.06 4.39
CA VAL A 221 -17.84 -1.32 4.78
C VAL A 221 -16.85 -1.31 5.94
N VAL A 222 -15.79 -0.51 5.86
CA VAL A 222 -14.81 -0.34 6.94
C VAL A 222 -15.49 0.19 8.20
N ARG A 223 -16.10 1.38 8.12
CA ARG A 223 -16.69 2.09 9.28
C ARG A 223 -17.70 1.27 10.06
N ARG A 224 -18.43 0.38 9.37
CA ARG A 224 -19.57 -0.34 9.95
C ARG A 224 -19.32 -1.81 10.21
N LEU A 225 -18.43 -2.45 9.44
CA LEU A 225 -18.21 -3.90 9.54
C LEU A 225 -16.82 -4.29 10.02
N GLU A 226 -15.83 -3.39 10.04
CA GLU A 226 -14.49 -3.72 10.54
C GLU A 226 -14.50 -4.41 11.92
N PRO A 227 -15.29 -3.95 12.92
CA PRO A 227 -15.33 -4.61 14.23
C PRO A 227 -15.98 -6.01 14.22
N HIS A 228 -16.65 -6.37 13.13
CA HIS A 228 -17.44 -7.59 12.99
C HIS A 228 -16.82 -8.61 12.02
N LEU A 229 -15.82 -8.22 11.24
CA LEU A 229 -15.11 -9.09 10.30
C LEU A 229 -13.92 -9.75 11.00
N ARG A 230 -13.77 -11.07 10.86
CA ARG A 230 -12.59 -11.82 11.33
C ARG A 230 -11.46 -11.79 10.31
N PHE A 231 -11.80 -11.84 9.03
CA PHE A 231 -10.87 -11.92 7.91
C PHE A 231 -11.03 -10.78 6.89
N PRO A 232 -11.03 -9.48 7.27
CA PRO A 232 -11.33 -8.39 6.34
C PRO A 232 -10.41 -8.28 5.11
N VAL A 233 -9.13 -8.69 5.19
CA VAL A 233 -8.19 -8.66 4.06
C VAL A 233 -8.57 -9.66 2.96
N SER A 234 -9.28 -10.74 3.32
CA SER A 234 -9.75 -11.75 2.36
C SER A 234 -10.97 -11.30 1.54
N LEU A 235 -11.51 -10.11 1.86
CA LEU A 235 -12.69 -9.57 1.21
C LEU A 235 -12.37 -9.18 -0.23
N ASN A 236 -12.86 -9.99 -1.17
CA ASN A 236 -12.66 -9.71 -2.59
C ASN A 236 -13.48 -8.48 -3.04
N GLU A 237 -13.07 -7.93 -4.18
CA GLU A 237 -13.67 -6.72 -4.75
C GLU A 237 -15.20 -6.87 -4.95
N ARG A 238 -15.64 -8.01 -5.51
CA ARG A 238 -17.05 -8.24 -5.84
C ARG A 238 -17.95 -8.23 -4.61
N VAL A 239 -17.56 -8.94 -3.55
CA VAL A 239 -18.34 -9.00 -2.31
C VAL A 239 -18.30 -7.66 -1.59
N GLY A 240 -17.15 -6.99 -1.53
CA GLY A 240 -17.03 -5.68 -0.89
C GLY A 240 -17.89 -4.60 -1.55
N LEU A 241 -17.97 -4.57 -2.89
CA LEU A 241 -18.86 -3.64 -3.60
C LEU A 241 -20.34 -3.93 -3.37
N ARG A 242 -20.72 -5.22 -3.30
CA ARG A 242 -22.10 -5.61 -2.95
C ARG A 242 -22.44 -5.21 -1.51
N LEU A 243 -21.53 -5.42 -0.56
CA LEU A 243 -21.69 -4.99 0.83
C LEU A 243 -21.87 -3.49 0.94
N SER A 244 -21.02 -2.71 0.26
CA SER A 244 -21.12 -1.24 0.25
C SER A 244 -22.52 -0.77 -0.11
N ARG A 245 -23.08 -1.29 -1.22
CA ARG A 245 -24.45 -0.98 -1.66
C ARG A 245 -25.51 -1.51 -0.70
N ALA A 246 -25.31 -2.69 -0.14
CA ALA A 246 -26.27 -3.29 0.79
C ALA A 246 -26.34 -2.54 2.12
N LEU A 247 -25.24 -1.92 2.55
CA LEU A 247 -25.17 -1.11 3.77
C LEU A 247 -25.87 0.25 3.66
N GLU A 248 -26.28 0.67 2.46
CA GLU A 248 -27.15 1.85 2.28
C GLU A 248 -28.55 1.62 2.89
N ASP A 249 -29.00 0.37 2.98
CA ASP A 249 -30.23 -0.01 3.66
C ASP A 249 -30.00 -0.11 5.19
N PRO A 250 -30.60 0.77 6.01
CA PRO A 250 -30.39 0.77 7.46
C PRO A 250 -30.80 -0.55 8.12
N GLY A 251 -31.81 -1.24 7.60
CA GLY A 251 -32.32 -2.49 8.15
C GLY A 251 -31.29 -3.61 8.00
N PHE A 252 -30.75 -3.78 6.79
CA PHE A 252 -29.67 -4.72 6.54
C PHE A 252 -28.40 -4.35 7.32
N ALA A 253 -28.06 -3.07 7.34
CA ALA A 253 -26.85 -2.58 8.00
C ALA A 253 -26.89 -2.71 9.53
N HIS A 254 -28.08 -2.85 10.14
CA HIS A 254 -28.25 -3.18 11.56
C HIS A 254 -28.31 -4.70 11.82
N ALA A 255 -28.90 -5.47 10.90
CA ALA A 255 -29.03 -6.93 11.04
C ALA A 255 -27.71 -7.68 10.78
N LEU A 256 -26.86 -7.17 9.88
CA LEU A 256 -25.66 -7.85 9.41
C LEU A 256 -24.64 -8.17 10.53
N PRO A 257 -24.28 -7.26 11.45
CA PRO A 257 -23.40 -7.58 12.56
C PRO A 257 -23.87 -8.75 13.43
N LYS A 258 -25.18 -8.81 13.71
CA LYS A 258 -25.78 -9.90 14.50
C LYS A 258 -25.70 -11.23 13.76
N ALA A 259 -25.99 -11.24 12.46
CA ALA A 259 -25.86 -12.43 11.63
C ALA A 259 -24.41 -12.93 11.54
N LEU A 260 -23.43 -12.02 11.46
CA LEU A 260 -22.01 -12.36 11.50
C LEU A 260 -21.59 -12.94 12.85
N ALA A 261 -22.07 -12.37 13.96
CA ALA A 261 -21.76 -12.86 15.30
C ALA A 261 -22.31 -14.28 15.56
N GLN A 262 -23.45 -14.63 14.95
CA GLN A 262 -24.11 -15.94 15.12
C GLN A 262 -23.59 -17.02 14.16
N GLY A 263 -22.94 -16.64 13.05
CA GLY A 263 -22.44 -17.58 12.05
C GLY A 263 -21.06 -18.13 12.40
N GLU A 264 -20.87 -19.44 12.18
CA GLU A 264 -19.55 -20.07 12.23
C GLU A 264 -18.65 -19.55 11.10
N ARG A 265 -17.45 -19.11 11.48
CA ARG A 265 -16.43 -18.51 10.59
C ARG A 265 -15.04 -19.00 11.03
N PRO A 266 -14.72 -20.29 10.79
CA PRO A 266 -13.42 -20.86 11.13
C PRO A 266 -12.29 -20.31 10.27
N ASP A 267 -12.59 -19.91 9.03
CA ASP A 267 -11.62 -19.40 8.07
C ASP A 267 -12.20 -18.27 7.19
N ALA A 268 -11.33 -17.69 6.37
CA ALA A 268 -11.65 -16.62 5.44
C ALA A 268 -12.69 -17.02 4.37
N GLU A 269 -12.68 -18.27 3.93
CA GLU A 269 -13.62 -18.75 2.91
C GLU A 269 -15.03 -18.87 3.47
N ALA A 270 -15.17 -19.42 4.68
CA ALA A 270 -16.42 -19.55 5.42
C ALA A 270 -17.02 -18.18 5.75
N GLU A 271 -16.22 -17.21 6.18
CA GLU A 271 -16.69 -15.84 6.40
C GLU A 271 -17.22 -15.22 5.10
N ARG A 272 -16.49 -15.37 4.00
CA ARG A 272 -16.91 -14.86 2.69
C ARG A 272 -18.17 -15.55 2.17
N ALA A 273 -18.31 -16.86 2.39
CA ALA A 273 -19.49 -17.63 2.02
C ALA A 273 -20.73 -17.18 2.81
N LEU A 274 -20.57 -16.93 4.12
CA LEU A 274 -21.63 -16.35 4.96
C LEU A 274 -22.05 -14.96 4.47
N LEU A 275 -21.09 -14.06 4.21
CA LEU A 275 -21.37 -12.73 3.67
C LEU A 275 -22.13 -12.81 2.34
N THR A 276 -21.68 -13.67 1.44
CA THR A 276 -22.31 -13.87 0.12
C THR A 276 -23.75 -14.36 0.28
N ARG A 277 -23.98 -15.38 1.12
CA ARG A 277 -25.32 -15.91 1.41
C ARG A 277 -26.27 -14.86 2.01
N LEU A 278 -25.77 -13.99 2.91
CA LEU A 278 -26.58 -12.92 3.49
C LEU A 278 -26.95 -11.85 2.45
N LEU A 279 -26.03 -11.54 1.52
CA LEU A 279 -26.32 -10.65 0.40
C LEU A 279 -27.32 -11.25 -0.58
N ASP A 280 -27.17 -12.53 -0.92
CA ASP A 280 -28.08 -13.25 -1.82
C ASP A 280 -29.49 -13.34 -1.21
N ALA A 281 -29.60 -13.59 0.10
CA ALA A 281 -30.88 -13.59 0.83
C ALA A 281 -31.60 -12.22 0.86
N ARG A 282 -30.86 -11.13 0.65
CA ARG A 282 -31.41 -9.77 0.51
C ARG A 282 -31.83 -9.49 -0.94
N GLU A 283 -31.01 -9.90 -1.90
CA GLU A 283 -31.25 -9.68 -3.33
C GLU A 283 -32.36 -10.60 -3.87
N THR A 284 -32.61 -11.73 -3.22
CA THR A 284 -33.77 -12.57 -3.49
C THR A 284 -35.03 -11.88 -2.94
N PRO A 285 -36.06 -11.65 -3.79
CA PRO A 285 -37.35 -11.20 -3.30
C PRO A 285 -37.88 -12.27 -2.33
N ARG A 286 -38.21 -11.89 -1.09
CA ARG A 286 -39.00 -12.78 -0.22
C ARG A 286 -40.25 -13.19 -0.99
N PRO A 287 -40.56 -14.49 -1.16
CA PRO A 287 -41.83 -14.90 -1.73
C PRO A 287 -42.93 -14.54 -0.73
N GLY A 288 -43.58 -13.40 -0.98
CA GLY A 288 -44.85 -13.06 -0.38
C GLY A 288 -45.88 -14.11 -0.80
N LYS A 289 -46.69 -14.54 0.17
CA LYS A 289 -47.84 -15.44 0.00
C LYS A 289 -48.69 -15.03 -1.22
N THR A 290 -48.87 -16.01 -2.11
CA THR A 290 -50.02 -16.30 -3.00
C THR A 290 -50.91 -15.11 -3.41
N ASP A 291 -50.91 -14.80 -4.71
CA ASP A 291 -52.03 -15.20 -5.57
C ASP A 291 -51.64 -15.19 -7.07
N GLY A 292 -51.82 -16.37 -7.70
CA GLY A 292 -52.29 -16.54 -9.08
C GLY A 292 -51.42 -16.17 -10.29
N LYS A 293 -50.83 -17.21 -10.91
CA LYS A 293 -50.87 -17.52 -12.38
C LYS A 293 -50.05 -16.57 -13.30
N THR A 294 -49.17 -16.96 -14.23
CA THR A 294 -48.79 -18.21 -14.92
C THR A 294 -47.47 -17.96 -15.68
N ASP A 295 -46.65 -19.01 -15.76
CA ASP A 295 -45.75 -19.45 -16.83
C ASP A 295 -44.97 -18.43 -17.72
N GLY A 296 -43.64 -18.59 -17.74
CA GLY A 296 -42.82 -17.92 -18.77
C GLY A 296 -41.30 -18.01 -18.65
N LYS A 297 -40.74 -19.23 -18.50
CA LYS A 297 -39.45 -19.71 -19.03
C LYS A 297 -38.37 -18.67 -19.42
N SER A 298 -37.22 -18.65 -18.72
CA SER A 298 -35.95 -18.05 -19.19
C SER A 298 -35.38 -18.84 -20.39
N PRO A 299 -34.49 -18.23 -21.22
CA PRO A 299 -33.06 -18.32 -20.88
C PRO A 299 -32.24 -17.05 -21.19
N GLY A 300 -31.13 -16.90 -20.48
CA GLY A 300 -30.34 -15.67 -20.39
C GLY A 300 -29.38 -15.36 -21.53
N LYS A 301 -28.72 -14.20 -21.39
CA LYS A 301 -27.29 -13.93 -21.64
C LYS A 301 -27.03 -12.44 -21.41
N GLU A 302 -26.20 -12.14 -20.43
CA GLU A 302 -25.28 -10.98 -20.48
C GLU A 302 -24.26 -11.19 -21.63
N PRO A 303 -23.51 -10.17 -22.14
CA PRO A 303 -22.87 -9.17 -21.28
C PRO A 303 -22.52 -7.76 -21.85
N VAL A 304 -22.25 -6.83 -20.91
CA VAL A 304 -21.42 -5.59 -20.90
C VAL A 304 -21.38 -4.60 -22.09
N SER A 305 -21.56 -3.30 -21.79
CA SER A 305 -20.55 -2.23 -22.03
C SER A 305 -20.96 -0.86 -21.47
N GLY A 306 -20.12 -0.25 -20.60
CA GLY A 306 -20.19 1.18 -20.22
C GLY A 306 -19.40 2.08 -21.20
N PRO A 307 -19.03 3.33 -20.88
CA PRO A 307 -19.56 4.31 -19.92
C PRO A 307 -20.23 5.51 -20.62
N ALA A 308 -20.87 6.38 -19.84
CA ALA A 308 -21.56 7.59 -20.32
C ALA A 308 -20.59 8.77 -20.46
N GLY A 309 -20.45 9.28 -21.69
CA GLY A 309 -20.08 10.66 -21.99
C GLY A 309 -21.27 11.33 -22.68
N ASP A 310 -21.69 12.50 -22.19
CA ASP A 310 -22.74 13.38 -22.72
C ASP A 310 -24.05 12.71 -23.17
N ALA A 311 -24.78 12.12 -22.21
CA ALA A 311 -26.14 11.68 -22.44
C ALA A 311 -27.14 12.78 -22.07
N ARG A 312 -27.79 13.41 -23.05
CA ARG A 312 -28.95 14.27 -22.76
C ARG A 312 -30.15 13.38 -22.47
N VAL A 313 -30.65 13.43 -21.24
CA VAL A 313 -31.84 12.68 -20.82
C VAL A 313 -33.06 13.61 -20.89
N VAL A 314 -34.10 13.17 -21.59
CA VAL A 314 -35.38 13.89 -21.72
C VAL A 314 -36.49 12.93 -21.34
N SER A 315 -37.45 13.39 -20.56
CA SER A 315 -38.66 12.62 -20.22
C SER A 315 -39.86 13.25 -20.91
N PRO A 316 -40.18 12.84 -22.16
CA PRO A 316 -41.24 13.47 -22.94
C PRO A 316 -42.65 13.24 -22.34
N ARG A 317 -42.84 12.15 -21.60
CA ARG A 317 -44.08 11.84 -20.86
C ARG A 317 -43.79 10.97 -19.63
N PRO A 318 -44.65 10.97 -18.60
CA PRO A 318 -44.49 10.09 -17.43
C PRO A 318 -44.32 8.63 -17.87
N GLY A 319 -43.34 7.94 -17.29
CA GLY A 319 -43.04 6.54 -17.62
C GLY A 319 -42.24 6.33 -18.91
N LEU A 320 -41.74 7.39 -19.56
CA LEU A 320 -40.89 7.28 -20.75
C LEU A 320 -39.62 8.14 -20.60
N THR A 321 -38.46 7.52 -20.79
CA THR A 321 -37.14 8.15 -20.68
C THR A 321 -36.40 8.01 -22.00
N LEU A 322 -36.04 9.14 -22.59
CA LEU A 322 -35.24 9.26 -23.80
C LEU A 322 -33.81 9.62 -23.43
N ARG A 323 -32.84 8.80 -23.83
CA ARG A 323 -31.40 9.07 -23.68
C ARG A 323 -30.78 9.28 -25.06
N LEU A 324 -30.27 10.47 -25.31
CA LEU A 324 -29.54 10.80 -26.53
C LEU A 324 -28.05 10.83 -26.21
N ARG A 325 -27.24 10.07 -26.95
CA ARG A 325 -25.78 10.03 -26.82
C ARG A 325 -25.11 10.31 -28.16
N GLY A 326 -24.00 11.06 -28.15
CA GLY A 326 -23.14 11.30 -29.30
C GLY A 326 -23.33 12.67 -29.98
N GLN A 327 -22.25 13.15 -30.62
CA GLN A 327 -22.23 14.36 -31.46
C GLN A 327 -21.82 13.99 -32.91
N GLY A 328 -22.31 14.73 -33.91
CA GLY A 328 -22.00 14.48 -35.32
C GLY A 328 -22.80 13.31 -35.94
N ALA A 329 -22.14 12.49 -36.77
CA ALA A 329 -22.76 11.41 -37.56
C ALA A 329 -23.07 10.12 -36.78
N ALA A 330 -22.61 9.99 -35.52
CA ALA A 330 -22.85 8.83 -34.66
C ALA A 330 -23.78 9.19 -33.49
N ARG A 331 -25.03 9.56 -33.80
CA ARG A 331 -26.05 9.83 -32.77
C ARG A 331 -26.78 8.54 -32.42
N ARG A 332 -26.80 8.20 -31.13
CA ARG A 332 -27.59 7.09 -30.58
C ARG A 332 -28.75 7.65 -29.75
N CYS A 333 -29.93 7.10 -29.99
CA CYS A 333 -31.16 7.42 -29.28
C CYS A 333 -31.66 6.14 -28.60
N GLU A 334 -31.84 6.16 -27.28
CA GLU A 334 -32.33 5.03 -26.49
C GLU A 334 -33.61 5.44 -25.75
N LEU A 335 -34.71 4.76 -26.03
CA LEU A 335 -36.00 4.99 -25.38
C LEU A 335 -36.27 3.85 -24.39
N SER A 336 -36.58 4.18 -23.14
CA SER A 336 -36.76 3.20 -22.06
C SER A 336 -37.85 3.64 -21.09
N GLY A 337 -38.62 2.70 -20.56
CA GLY A 337 -39.60 2.97 -19.49
C GLY A 337 -40.88 2.15 -19.61
N PRO A 338 -41.68 2.09 -18.54
CA PRO A 338 -42.89 1.28 -18.48
C PRO A 338 -44.01 1.72 -19.44
N ALA A 339 -43.93 2.95 -19.99
CA ALA A 339 -44.87 3.46 -20.99
C ALA A 339 -44.40 3.23 -22.44
N LEU A 340 -43.42 2.33 -22.64
CA LEU A 340 -43.00 1.80 -23.93
C LEU A 340 -43.76 0.48 -24.18
N ASP A 341 -44.99 0.60 -24.66
CA ASP A 341 -45.85 -0.54 -25.01
C ASP A 341 -45.74 -0.90 -26.51
N ASP A 342 -46.30 -2.05 -26.87
CA ASP A 342 -46.25 -2.60 -28.25
C ASP A 342 -47.04 -1.75 -29.25
N ASP A 343 -48.02 -0.97 -28.79
CA ASP A 343 -48.76 -0.01 -29.61
C ASP A 343 -47.85 1.18 -29.96
N LEU A 344 -47.18 1.78 -28.96
CA LEU A 344 -46.24 2.88 -29.18
C LEU A 344 -45.06 2.48 -30.06
N LEU A 345 -44.53 1.27 -29.89
CA LEU A 345 -43.44 0.77 -30.73
C LEU A 345 -43.86 0.66 -32.19
N ARG A 346 -45.08 0.18 -32.46
CA ARG A 346 -45.64 0.10 -33.82
C ARG A 346 -45.87 1.49 -34.43
N ASP A 347 -46.42 2.42 -33.67
CA ASP A 347 -46.63 3.81 -34.11
C ASP A 347 -45.30 4.51 -34.41
N LEU A 348 -44.28 4.30 -33.57
CA LEU A 348 -42.95 4.87 -33.77
C LEU A 348 -42.26 4.29 -35.02
N GLU A 349 -42.38 2.98 -35.24
CA GLU A 349 -41.83 2.32 -36.43
C GLU A 349 -42.52 2.81 -37.72
N ALA A 350 -43.85 2.93 -37.70
CA ALA A 350 -44.61 3.45 -38.83
C ALA A 350 -44.24 4.92 -39.14
N TRP A 351 -44.10 5.75 -38.11
CA TRP A 351 -43.69 7.15 -38.25
C TRP A 351 -42.26 7.30 -38.79
N LEU A 352 -41.31 6.46 -38.32
CA LEU A 352 -39.93 6.46 -38.82
C LEU A 352 -39.82 5.99 -40.27
N LYS A 353 -40.65 5.03 -40.69
CA LYS A 353 -40.70 4.55 -42.08
C LYS A 353 -41.34 5.56 -43.05
N GLY A 354 -42.21 6.44 -42.55
CA GLY A 354 -42.91 7.45 -43.34
C GLY A 354 -42.18 8.79 -43.50
N ARG A 355 -40.95 8.92 -42.97
CA ARG A 355 -40.15 10.14 -42.99
C ARG A 355 -38.96 10.05 -43.93
#